data_AF-A0A6B3GMF6-F1
#
_entry.id   AF-A0A6B3GMF6-F1
#
_cell.length_a   1.000
_cell.length_b   1.000
_cell.length_c   1.000
_cell.angle_alpha   90.00
_cell.angle_beta   90.00
_cell.angle_gamma   90.00
#
_symmetry.space_group_name_H-M   'P 1'
#
loop_
_entity.id
_entity.type
_entity.pdbx_description
1 polymer ?
#
loop_
_entity_poly.entity_id
_entity_poly.type
_entity_poly.pdbx_seq_one_letter_code
_entity_poly.pdbx_strand_id
1 'polypeptide(L)'
;VMLGLGAGIDYALFVLSRFRVELAHGHPPVKAAGHATAAAGHAVVFAGGTVVVAILGLMFAGIPFVGAMGIAGALTVGVMVVAAVTLLPALLGLLGHRVDALPVPRLRKRGTPRPDPDDENTLTYRWGSHVHRHRVQYAV
;
A
#
# COMPACT_ATOMS: atom_id res chain seq x y z
N VAL A 1 -6.60 4.92 -17.07
CA VAL A 1 -6.31 3.46 -16.86
C VAL A 1 -5.04 3.23 -16.06
N MET A 2 -3.88 3.79 -16.46
CA MET A 2 -2.61 3.62 -15.73
C MET A 2 -2.66 4.07 -14.26
N LEU A 3 -3.27 5.22 -13.96
CA LEU A 3 -3.43 5.72 -12.57
C LEU A 3 -4.19 4.74 -11.67
N GLY A 4 -5.31 4.20 -12.15
CA GLY A 4 -6.14 3.27 -11.38
C GLY A 4 -5.44 1.94 -11.13
N LEU A 5 -4.74 1.41 -12.13
CA LEU A 5 -3.94 0.19 -11.98
C LEU A 5 -2.78 0.38 -11.00
N GLY A 6 -2.01 1.46 -11.13
CA GLY A 6 -0.89 1.75 -10.23
C GLY A 6 -1.35 1.93 -8.79
N ALA A 7 -2.31 2.83 -8.55
CA ALA A 7 -2.85 3.05 -7.21
C ALA A 7 -3.48 1.79 -6.63
N GLY A 8 -4.25 1.04 -7.42
CA GLY A 8 -4.87 -0.22 -7.00
C GLY A 8 -3.85 -1.28 -6.59
N ILE A 9 -2.75 -1.42 -7.33
CA ILE A 9 -1.66 -2.34 -6.98
C ILE A 9 -1.00 -1.92 -5.67
N ASP A 10 -0.68 -0.64 -5.49
CA ASP A 10 -0.03 -0.14 -4.27
C ASP A 10 -0.90 -0.36 -3.03
N TYR A 11 -2.20 -0.09 -3.14
CA TYR A 11 -3.15 -0.35 -2.05
C TYR A 11 -3.28 -1.85 -1.77
N ALA A 12 -3.33 -2.67 -2.81
CA ALA A 12 -3.42 -4.11 -2.64
C ALA A 12 -2.17 -4.70 -1.96
N LEU A 13 -0.98 -4.26 -2.37
CA LEU A 13 0.27 -4.68 -1.76
C LEU A 13 0.37 -4.22 -0.30
N PHE A 14 -0.08 -3.01 0.01
CA PHE A 14 -0.07 -2.50 1.39
C PHE A 14 -0.98 -3.32 2.31
N VAL A 15 -2.23 -3.59 1.90
CA VAL A 15 -3.19 -4.40 2.67
C VAL A 15 -2.72 -5.86 2.77
N LEU A 16 -2.23 -6.44 1.66
CA LEU A 16 -1.70 -7.81 1.62
C LEU A 16 -0.49 -7.99 2.54
N SER A 17 0.43 -7.01 2.56
CA SER A 17 1.59 -7.02 3.44
C SER A 17 1.17 -7.07 4.91
N ARG A 18 0.18 -6.26 5.30
CA ARG A 18 -0.38 -6.32 6.66
C ARG A 18 -1.09 -7.64 6.95
N PHE A 19 -1.86 -8.16 6.00
CA PHE A 19 -2.53 -9.45 6.16
C PHE A 19 -1.54 -10.60 6.39
N ARG A 20 -0.45 -10.65 5.63
CA ARG A 20 0.62 -11.65 5.81
C ARG A 20 1.30 -11.53 7.18
N VAL A 21 1.48 -10.31 7.68
CA VAL A 21 1.98 -10.08 9.04
C VAL A 21 1.03 -10.67 10.09
N GLU A 22 -0.27 -10.44 9.96
CA GLU A 22 -1.25 -10.96 10.93
C GLU A 22 -1.40 -12.49 10.86
N LEU A 23 -1.32 -13.08 9.67
CA LEU A 23 -1.23 -14.54 9.51
C LEU A 23 0.04 -15.11 10.18
N ALA A 24 1.18 -14.43 10.04
CA ALA A 24 2.43 -14.85 10.67
C ALA A 24 2.38 -14.78 12.20
N HIS A 25 1.56 -13.88 12.78
CA HIS A 25 1.26 -13.85 14.21
C HIS A 25 0.30 -14.96 14.67
N GLY A 26 -0.14 -15.85 13.77
CA GLY A 26 -0.99 -16.99 14.08
C GLY A 26 -2.48 -16.67 14.16
N HIS A 27 -2.91 -15.48 13.71
CA HIS A 27 -4.33 -15.16 13.69
C HIS A 27 -5.08 -15.94 12.60
N PRO A 28 -6.33 -16.37 12.85
CA PRO A 28 -7.12 -17.05 11.83
C PRO A 28 -7.43 -16.09 10.67
N PRO A 29 -7.50 -16.57 9.42
CA PRO A 29 -7.61 -15.76 8.21
C PRO A 29 -8.65 -14.64 8.24
N VAL A 30 -9.85 -14.92 8.73
CA VAL A 30 -10.93 -13.92 8.80
C VAL A 30 -10.58 -12.79 9.78
N LYS A 31 -9.99 -13.12 10.94
CA LYS A 31 -9.54 -12.12 11.92
C LYS A 31 -8.33 -11.35 11.41
N ALA A 32 -7.38 -12.04 10.77
CA ALA A 32 -6.22 -11.42 10.14
C ALA A 32 -6.64 -10.40 9.06
N ALA A 33 -7.64 -10.71 8.22
CA ALA A 33 -8.17 -9.79 7.23
C ALA A 33 -8.83 -8.56 7.87
N GLY A 34 -9.62 -8.76 8.93
CA GLY A 34 -10.22 -7.67 9.70
C GLY A 34 -9.16 -6.75 10.34
N HIS A 35 -8.15 -7.33 11.00
CA HIS A 35 -7.06 -6.57 11.63
C HIS A 35 -6.21 -5.82 10.60
N ALA A 36 -5.87 -6.47 9.48
CA ALA A 36 -5.16 -5.83 8.39
C ALA A 36 -5.94 -4.64 7.83
N THR A 37 -7.27 -4.77 7.68
CA THR A 37 -8.12 -3.68 7.21
C THR A 37 -8.22 -2.56 8.24
N ALA A 38 -8.30 -2.87 9.53
CA ALA A 38 -8.32 -1.86 10.60
C ALA A 38 -7.00 -1.05 10.63
N ALA A 39 -5.86 -1.71 10.42
CA ALA A 39 -4.55 -1.04 10.45
C ALA A 39 -4.21 -0.32 9.13
N ALA A 40 -4.46 -0.96 7.98
CA ALA A 40 -4.08 -0.42 6.67
C ALA A 40 -5.18 0.40 6.00
N GLY A 41 -6.46 0.11 6.28
CA GLY A 41 -7.59 0.70 5.58
C GLY A 41 -7.63 2.22 5.72
N HIS A 42 -7.35 2.75 6.92
CA HIS A 42 -7.32 4.19 7.12
C HIS A 42 -6.23 4.87 6.29
N ALA A 43 -5.03 4.27 6.20
CA ALA A 43 -3.96 4.80 5.37
C ALA A 43 -4.30 4.77 3.87
N VAL A 44 -4.95 3.70 3.39
CA VAL A 44 -5.40 3.59 1.99
C VAL A 44 -6.47 4.63 1.66
N VAL A 45 -7.47 4.79 2.54
CA VAL A 45 -8.53 5.79 2.34
C VAL A 45 -7.96 7.20 2.38
N PHE A 46 -7.03 7.49 3.29
CA PHE A 46 -6.37 8.79 3.36
C PHE A 46 -5.55 9.09 2.11
N ALA A 47 -4.65 8.18 1.72
CA ALA A 47 -3.81 8.35 0.53
C ALA A 47 -4.63 8.41 -0.77
N GLY A 48 -5.70 7.60 -0.88
CA GLY A 48 -6.61 7.66 -2.01
C GLY A 48 -7.43 8.94 -2.05
N GLY A 49 -7.91 9.40 -0.89
CA GLY A 49 -8.65 10.65 -0.77
C GLY A 49 -7.82 11.86 -1.21
N THR A 50 -6.56 11.95 -0.80
CA THR A 50 -5.68 13.04 -1.23
C THR A 50 -5.46 13.04 -2.74
N VAL A 51 -5.28 11.87 -3.36
CA VAL A 51 -5.14 11.74 -4.83
C VAL A 51 -6.42 12.17 -5.54
N VAL A 52 -7.59 11.73 -5.06
CA VAL A 52 -8.88 12.14 -5.64
C VAL A 52 -9.05 13.66 -5.59
N VAL A 53 -8.77 14.28 -4.44
CA VAL A 53 -8.83 15.75 -4.28
C VAL A 53 -7.86 16.46 -5.22
N ALA A 54 -6.62 15.98 -5.33
CA ALA A 54 -5.62 16.55 -6.23
C ALA A 54 -6.05 16.49 -7.71
N ILE A 55 -6.63 15.35 -8.14
CA ILE A 55 -7.13 15.18 -9.50
C ILE A 55 -8.36 16.04 -9.75
N LEU A 56 -9.27 16.19 -8.79
CA LEU A 56 -10.40 17.12 -8.91
C LEU A 56 -9.94 18.58 -9.07
N GLY A 57 -8.75 18.91 -8.58
CA GLY A 57 -8.08 20.18 -8.85
C GLY A 57 -7.92 20.52 -10.34
N LEU A 58 -7.85 19.52 -11.24
CA LEU A 58 -7.78 19.74 -12.69
C LEU A 58 -9.03 20.44 -13.24
N MET A 59 -10.16 20.42 -12.52
CA MET A 59 -11.35 21.16 -12.93
C MET A 59 -11.10 22.68 -12.96
N PHE A 60 -10.16 23.18 -12.18
CA PHE A 60 -9.79 24.59 -12.16
C PHE A 60 -8.85 25.00 -13.31
N ALA A 61 -8.41 24.06 -14.15
CA ALA A 61 -7.53 24.36 -15.28
C ALA A 61 -8.22 25.11 -16.43
N GLY A 62 -9.55 25.22 -16.43
CA GLY A 62 -10.32 25.91 -17.48
C GLY A 62 -10.37 25.19 -18.83
N ILE A 63 -9.80 23.99 -18.94
CA ILE A 63 -9.79 23.18 -20.16
C ILE A 63 -10.83 22.04 -20.00
N PRO A 64 -11.95 22.04 -20.74
CA PRO A 64 -13.05 21.08 -20.55
C PRO A 64 -12.60 19.61 -20.65
N PHE A 65 -11.69 19.34 -21.60
CA PHE A 65 -11.11 18.01 -21.78
C PHE A 65 -10.34 17.53 -20.54
N VAL A 66 -9.54 18.39 -19.94
CA VAL A 66 -8.72 18.08 -18.75
C VAL A 66 -9.61 17.85 -17.53
N GLY A 67 -10.66 18.66 -17.36
CA GLY A 67 -11.66 18.45 -16.30
C GLY A 67 -12.38 17.10 -16.42
N ALA A 68 -12.82 16.73 -17.63
CA ALA A 68 -13.47 15.44 -17.87
C ALA A 68 -12.54 14.25 -17.60
N MET A 69 -11.27 14.33 -18.02
CA MET A 69 -10.26 13.32 -17.68
C MET A 69 -9.99 13.25 -16.17
N GLY A 70 -9.97 14.40 -15.49
CA GLY A 70 -9.82 14.48 -14.03
C GLY A 70 -10.94 13.74 -13.31
N ILE A 71 -12.19 14.01 -13.66
CA ILE A 71 -13.36 13.32 -13.07
C ILE A 71 -13.29 11.81 -13.31
N ALA A 72 -12.99 11.37 -14.54
CA ALA A 72 -12.83 9.95 -14.85
C ALA A 72 -11.69 9.30 -14.03
N GLY A 73 -10.57 10.00 -13.87
CA GLY A 73 -9.44 9.56 -13.04
C GLY A 73 -9.80 9.45 -11.57
N ALA A 74 -10.44 10.47 -11.01
CA ALA A 74 -10.90 10.52 -9.63
C ALA A 74 -11.90 9.39 -9.32
N LEU A 75 -12.87 9.14 -10.21
CA LEU A 75 -13.80 8.02 -10.08
C LEU A 75 -13.06 6.67 -10.10
N THR A 76 -12.10 6.50 -11.01
CA THR A 76 -11.30 5.27 -11.09
C THR A 76 -10.54 4.99 -9.80
N VAL A 77 -9.86 6.00 -9.25
CA VAL A 77 -9.13 5.89 -7.98
C VAL A 77 -10.10 5.62 -6.83
N GLY A 78 -11.23 6.32 -6.77
CA GLY A 78 -12.26 6.10 -5.75
C GLY A 78 -12.77 4.66 -5.72
N VAL A 79 -13.08 4.09 -6.89
CA VAL A 79 -13.48 2.67 -6.99
C VAL A 79 -12.37 1.74 -6.51
N MET A 80 -11.11 2.03 -6.85
CA MET A 80 -9.97 1.21 -6.40
C MET A 80 -9.78 1.25 -4.89
N VAL A 81 -9.94 2.42 -4.26
CA VAL A 81 -9.89 2.56 -2.80
C VAL A 81 -11.00 1.73 -2.15
N VAL A 82 -12.23 1.84 -2.64
CA VAL A 82 -13.36 1.05 -2.13
C VAL A 82 -13.09 -0.44 -2.29
N ALA A 83 -12.62 -0.87 -3.46
CA ALA A 83 -12.29 -2.28 -3.71
C ALA A 83 -11.16 -2.78 -2.79
N ALA A 84 -10.15 -1.95 -2.51
CA ALA A 84 -9.03 -2.32 -1.66
C ALA A 84 -9.44 -2.50 -0.19
N VAL A 85 -10.42 -1.75 0.32
CA VAL A 85 -10.89 -1.88 1.71
C VAL A 85 -12.08 -2.82 1.91
N THR A 86 -12.75 -3.24 0.83
CA THR A 86 -13.92 -4.14 0.89
C THR A 86 -13.66 -5.48 0.23
N LEU A 87 -13.41 -5.49 -1.08
CA LEU A 87 -13.29 -6.69 -1.89
C LEU A 87 -12.00 -7.45 -1.57
N LEU A 88 -10.88 -6.75 -1.45
CA LEU A 88 -9.59 -7.37 -1.17
C LEU A 88 -9.56 -8.12 0.18
N PRO A 89 -9.93 -7.52 1.33
CA PRO A 89 -9.93 -8.27 2.59
C PRO A 89 -10.94 -9.41 2.61
N ALA A 90 -12.07 -9.30 1.90
CA ALA A 90 -12.98 -10.43 1.74
C ALA A 90 -12.31 -11.59 1.00
N LEU A 91 -11.61 -11.32 -0.11
CA LEU A 91 -10.86 -12.33 -0.85
C LEU A 91 -9.71 -12.92 -0.02
N LEU A 92 -8.97 -12.11 0.73
CA LEU A 92 -7.90 -12.58 1.61
C LEU A 92 -8.41 -13.46 2.75
N GLY A 93 -9.56 -13.11 3.34
CA GLY A 93 -10.24 -13.93 4.33
C GLY A 93 -10.66 -15.30 3.78
N LEU A 94 -11.10 -15.36 2.52
CA LEU A 94 -11.47 -16.60 1.83
C LEU A 94 -10.25 -17.45 1.42
N LEU A 95 -9.19 -16.83 0.89
CA LEU A 95 -7.97 -17.53 0.49
C LEU A 95 -7.16 -18.01 1.70
N GLY A 96 -7.13 -17.23 2.77
CA GLY A 96 -6.39 -17.51 4.00
C GLY A 96 -4.92 -17.86 3.74
N HIS A 97 -4.48 -19.01 4.26
CA HIS A 97 -3.10 -19.47 4.13
C HIS A 97 -2.69 -19.82 2.70
N ARG A 98 -3.63 -19.94 1.75
CA ARG A 98 -3.32 -20.25 0.35
C ARG A 98 -2.65 -19.08 -0.39
N VAL A 99 -2.67 -17.88 0.19
CA VAL A 99 -1.98 -16.70 -0.34
C VAL A 99 -0.47 -16.93 -0.54
N ASP A 100 0.11 -17.86 0.23
CA ASP A 100 1.53 -18.24 0.14
C ASP A 100 1.76 -19.63 -0.45
N ALA A 101 0.73 -20.27 -1.03
CA ALA A 101 0.81 -21.65 -1.51
C ALA A 101 1.70 -21.85 -2.74
N LEU A 102 2.01 -20.79 -3.50
CA LEU A 102 2.93 -20.85 -4.65
C LEU A 102 4.23 -20.07 -4.37
N PRO A 103 5.14 -20.63 -3.55
CA PRO A 103 6.42 -19.99 -3.29
C PRO A 103 7.31 -20.06 -4.54
N VAL A 104 7.87 -18.92 -4.95
CA VAL A 104 8.83 -18.86 -6.04
C VAL A 104 10.23 -19.19 -5.50
N PRO A 105 10.89 -20.30 -5.90
CA PRO A 105 12.12 -20.78 -5.26
C PRO A 105 13.28 -19.77 -5.26
N ARG A 106 13.36 -18.94 -6.31
CA ARG A 106 14.40 -17.90 -6.45
C ARG A 106 14.20 -16.69 -5.54
N LEU A 107 12.97 -16.44 -5.07
CA LEU A 107 12.63 -15.35 -4.16
C LEU A 107 12.61 -15.81 -2.69
N ARG A 108 12.51 -17.12 -2.43
CA ARG A 108 12.47 -17.70 -1.08
C ARG A 108 13.76 -17.55 -0.27
N LYS A 109 14.90 -17.28 -0.91
CA LYS A 109 16.16 -16.95 -0.20
C LYS A 109 16.11 -15.62 0.55
N ARG A 110 15.05 -14.83 0.34
CA ARG A 110 14.83 -13.55 1.03
C ARG A 110 13.60 -13.64 1.92
N GLY A 111 13.53 -14.68 2.76
CA GLY A 111 12.87 -14.53 4.05
C GLY A 111 13.73 -13.58 4.88
N THR A 112 13.71 -12.28 4.54
CA THR A 112 14.26 -11.27 5.44
C THR A 112 13.46 -11.41 6.71
N PRO A 113 14.09 -11.74 7.85
CA PRO A 113 13.49 -11.47 9.14
C PRO A 113 12.92 -10.06 9.06
N ARG A 114 11.72 -9.84 9.62
CA ARG A 114 11.18 -8.50 9.79
C ARG A 114 12.35 -7.63 10.28
N PRO A 115 12.77 -6.58 9.54
CA PRO A 115 13.95 -5.83 9.91
C PRO A 115 13.73 -5.39 11.34
N ASP A 116 14.57 -5.85 12.25
CA ASP A 116 14.55 -5.31 13.60
C ASP A 116 14.85 -3.82 13.43
N PRO A 117 14.00 -2.89 13.88
CA PRO A 117 14.29 -1.46 13.77
C PRO A 117 15.66 -1.08 14.35
N ASP A 118 16.20 -1.93 15.24
CA ASP A 118 17.52 -1.79 15.84
C ASP A 118 18.62 -2.65 15.17
N ASP A 119 18.35 -3.30 14.03
CA ASP A 119 19.38 -4.03 13.26
C ASP A 119 20.28 -3.04 12.50
N GLU A 120 21.35 -2.64 13.17
CA GLU A 120 22.36 -1.67 12.69
C GLU A 120 23.02 -2.09 11.36
N ASN A 121 22.94 -3.37 10.98
CA ASN A 121 23.55 -3.90 9.76
C ASN A 121 22.67 -3.74 8.51
N THR A 122 21.43 -3.27 8.64
CA THR A 122 20.56 -3.06 7.48
C THR A 122 21.02 -1.83 6.69
N LEU A 123 21.13 -1.96 5.35
CA LEU A 123 21.52 -0.85 4.47
C LEU A 123 20.65 0.40 4.64
N THR A 124 19.37 0.23 4.98
CA THR A 124 18.45 1.33 5.29
C THR A 124 18.80 2.03 6.61
N TYR A 125 19.22 1.30 7.64
CA TYR A 125 19.68 1.89 8.92
C TYR A 125 21.01 2.64 8.74
N ARG A 126 21.95 2.05 8.00
CA ARG A 126 23.24 2.69 7.67
C ARG A 126 23.06 3.97 6.86
N TRP A 127 22.16 3.95 5.88
CA TRP A 127 21.82 5.14 5.11
C TRP A 127 21.07 6.18 5.95
N GLY A 128 20.09 5.76 6.76
CA GLY A 128 19.37 6.65 7.69
C GLY A 128 20.29 7.33 8.70
N SER A 129 21.20 6.58 9.33
CA SER A 129 22.20 7.12 10.26
C SER A 129 23.25 8.00 9.57
N HIS A 130 23.53 7.77 8.28
CA HIS A 130 24.39 8.63 7.48
C HIS A 130 23.73 9.99 7.19
N VAL A 131 22.46 9.98 6.77
CA VAL A 131 21.66 11.20 6.56
C VAL A 131 21.47 11.96 7.86
N HIS A 132 21.19 11.26 8.97
CA HIS A 132 21.06 11.88 10.29
C HIS A 132 22.37 12.56 10.73
N ARG A 133 23.53 11.93 10.50
CA ARG A 133 24.85 12.51 10.79
C ARG A 133 25.21 13.71 9.90
N HIS A 134 24.69 13.76 8.67
CA HIS A 134 25.00 14.83 7.71
C HIS A 134 23.77 15.71 7.38
N ARG A 135 22.91 15.98 8.37
CA ARG A 135 21.63 16.70 8.19
C ARG A 135 21.75 18.05 7.47
N VAL A 136 22.88 18.76 7.62
CA VAL A 136 23.10 20.10 7.06
C VAL A 136 23.44 20.06 5.57
N GLN A 137 24.00 18.95 5.07
CA GLN A 137 24.33 18.78 3.66
C GLN A 137 23.11 18.36 2.81
N TYR A 138 22.09 17.79 3.45
CA TYR A 138 20.83 17.39 2.81
C TYR A 138 19.67 18.35 3.08
N ALA A 139 19.93 19.46 3.78
CA ALA A 139 18.99 20.56 3.89
C ALA A 139 19.10 21.42 2.62
N VAL A 140 18.43 20.98 1.56
CA VAL A 140 18.22 21.74 0.32
C VAL A 140 16.73 22.05 0.19
#